data_AF-A0A9N9KJ03-F1
#
_entry.id   AF-A0A9N9KJ03-F1
#
_cell.length_a   1.000
_cell.length_b   1.000
_cell.length_c   1.000
_cell.angle_alpha   90.00
_cell.angle_beta   90.00
_cell.angle_gamma   90.00
#
_symmetry.space_group_name_H-M   'P 1'
#
loop_
_entity.id
_entity.type
_entity.pdbx_description
1 polymer ?
#
loop_
_entity_poly.entity_id
_entity_poly.type
_entity_poly.pdbx_seq_one_letter_code
_entity_poly.pdbx_strand_id
1 'polypeptide(L)'
;QPEISLKKDPLVWWDLHSKKFPVLSKLARIYLAVPATFNPSERLFSDAGNLMTSKRTHISPELFKRMLFLKRNIDQYQNIHPE
;
A
#
# COMPACT_ATOMS: atom_id res chain seq x y z
N GLN A 1 -16.68 -10.45 23.50
CA GLN A 1 -16.24 -9.70 22.30
C GLN A 1 -16.23 -10.67 21.13
N PRO A 2 -16.71 -10.32 19.92
CA PRO A 2 -16.70 -11.27 18.80
C PRO A 2 -15.26 -11.57 18.38
N GLU A 3 -14.91 -12.85 18.36
CA GLU A 3 -13.58 -13.32 17.97
C GLU A 3 -13.52 -13.41 16.43
N ILE A 4 -12.59 -12.68 15.82
CA ILE A 4 -12.34 -12.76 14.38
C ILE A 4 -11.37 -13.92 14.17
N SER A 5 -11.78 -14.92 13.38
CA SER A 5 -10.89 -16.03 13.01
C SER A 5 -9.59 -15.50 12.37
N LEU A 6 -8.45 -16.07 12.75
CA LEU A 6 -7.12 -15.72 12.21
C LEU A 6 -7.01 -15.84 10.68
N LYS A 7 -7.94 -16.59 10.04
CA LYS A 7 -7.99 -16.74 8.58
C LYS A 7 -8.81 -15.65 7.87
N LYS A 8 -9.45 -14.75 8.60
CA LYS A 8 -10.30 -13.69 8.02
C LYS A 8 -9.57 -12.36 8.05
N ASP A 9 -9.76 -11.56 7.01
CA ASP A 9 -9.27 -10.20 6.95
C ASP A 9 -10.04 -9.32 7.97
N PRO A 10 -9.35 -8.74 8.97
CA PRO A 10 -10.00 -7.88 9.95
C PRO A 10 -10.55 -6.58 9.34
N LEU A 11 -9.98 -6.07 8.23
CA LEU A 11 -10.49 -4.88 7.55
C LEU A 11 -11.87 -5.13 6.95
N VAL A 12 -12.08 -6.31 6.36
CA VAL A 12 -13.40 -6.71 5.83
C VAL A 12 -14.43 -6.79 6.95
N TRP A 13 -14.06 -7.31 8.12
CA TRP A 13 -14.96 -7.36 9.26
C TRP A 13 -15.38 -5.96 9.72
N TRP A 14 -14.43 -5.02 9.82
CA TRP A 14 -14.70 -3.64 10.22
C TRP A 14 -15.54 -2.88 9.20
N ASP A 15 -15.37 -3.17 7.91
CA ASP A 15 -16.17 -2.57 6.85
C ASP A 15 -17.64 -3.02 6.94
N LEU A 16 -17.89 -4.32 7.11
CA LEU A 16 -19.23 -4.88 7.29
C LEU A 16 -19.95 -4.31 8.52
N HIS A 17 -19.21 -3.97 9.58
CA HIS A 17 -19.77 -3.41 10.82
C HIS A 17 -19.66 -1.89 10.92
N SER A 18 -19.26 -1.20 9.85
CA SER A 18 -19.07 0.25 9.83
C SER A 18 -20.33 1.03 10.22
N LYS A 19 -21.52 0.57 9.81
CA LYS A 19 -22.80 1.16 10.19
C LYS A 19 -23.09 1.05 11.69
N LYS A 20 -22.67 -0.06 12.31
CA LYS A 20 -22.86 -0.31 13.75
C LYS A 20 -21.82 0.44 14.59
N PHE A 21 -20.61 0.61 14.07
CA PHE A 21 -19.50 1.26 14.75
C PHE A 21 -18.84 2.34 13.86
N PRO A 22 -19.51 3.47 13.59
CA PRO A 22 -19.06 4.43 12.58
C PRO A 22 -17.76 5.16 12.93
N VAL A 23 -17.48 5.34 14.22
CA VAL A 23 -16.22 5.96 14.69
C VAL A 23 -15.11 4.92 14.76
N LEU A 24 -15.40 3.76 15.36
CA LEU A 24 -14.39 2.74 15.61
C LEU A 24 -13.92 2.05 14.31
N SER A 25 -14.81 1.83 13.33
CA SER A 25 -14.45 1.32 12.00
C SER A 25 -13.48 2.24 11.27
N LYS A 26 -13.63 3.57 11.41
CA LYS A 26 -12.67 4.54 10.84
C LYS A 26 -11.30 4.40 11.48
N LEU A 27 -11.24 4.29 12.81
CA LEU A 27 -9.97 4.09 13.53
C LEU A 27 -9.34 2.75 13.17
N ALA A 28 -10.13 1.67 13.17
CA ALA A 28 -9.66 0.35 12.82
C ALA A 28 -9.06 0.29 11.42
N ARG A 29 -9.67 0.95 10.43
CA ARG A 29 -9.10 1.06 9.09
C ARG A 29 -7.73 1.74 9.08
N ILE A 30 -7.54 2.80 9.88
CA ILE A 30 -6.25 3.50 9.96
C ILE A 30 -5.19 2.61 10.60
N TYR A 31 -5.49 2.02 11.76
CA TYR A 31 -4.49 1.26 12.52
C TYR A 31 -4.18 -0.11 11.91
N LEU A 32 -5.16 -0.79 11.30
CA LEU A 32 -4.95 -2.11 10.72
C LEU A 32 -4.39 -2.06 9.29
N ALA A 33 -4.53 -0.94 8.58
CA ALA A 33 -3.92 -0.76 7.27
C ALA A 33 -2.40 -0.55 7.34
N VAL A 34 -1.86 -0.20 8.52
CA VAL A 34 -0.42 -0.08 8.71
C VAL A 34 0.19 -1.48 8.78
N PRO A 35 1.09 -1.85 7.85
CA PRO A 35 1.76 -3.13 7.92
C PRO A 35 2.64 -3.17 9.18
N ALA A 36 2.59 -4.28 9.91
CA ALA A 36 3.33 -4.45 11.16
C ALA A 36 4.87 -4.49 10.97
N THR A 37 5.35 -4.65 9.73
CA THR A 37 6.78 -4.78 9.42
C THR A 37 7.27 -3.63 8.57
N PHE A 38 8.49 -3.15 8.81
CA PHE A 38 9.20 -2.08 8.05
C PHE A 38 9.54 -2.43 6.59
N ASN A 39 9.15 -3.60 6.11
CA ASN A 39 9.43 -4.12 4.77
C ASN A 39 8.98 -3.24 3.58
N PRO A 40 7.91 -2.41 3.64
CA PRO A 40 7.48 -1.60 2.50
C PRO A 40 8.51 -0.56 2.06
N SER A 41 9.16 0.12 3.00
CA SER A 41 10.15 1.16 2.69
C SER A 41 11.45 0.53 2.19
N GLU A 42 11.93 -0.55 2.80
CA GLU A 42 13.14 -1.25 2.36
C GLU A 42 13.00 -1.82 0.95
N ARG A 43 11.83 -2.40 0.61
CA ARG A 43 11.52 -2.82 -0.77
C ARG A 43 11.51 -1.64 -1.73
N LEU A 44 10.93 -0.51 -1.33
CA LEU A 44 10.92 0.70 -2.15
C LEU A 44 12.35 1.19 -2.44
N PHE A 45 13.22 1.25 -1.43
CA PHE A 45 14.62 1.64 -1.60
C PHE A 45 15.42 0.66 -2.44
N SER A 46 15.16 -0.64 -2.30
CA SER A 46 15.78 -1.67 -3.13
C SER A 46 15.41 -1.51 -4.61
N ASP A 47 14.12 -1.31 -4.90
CA ASP A 47 13.65 -1.06 -6.26
C ASP A 47 14.14 0.27 -6.84
N ALA A 48 14.25 1.31 -6.00
CA ALA A 48 14.86 2.57 -6.36
C ALA A 48 16.34 2.41 -6.72
N GLY A 49 17.10 1.63 -5.93
CA GLY A 49 18.50 1.31 -6.22
C GLY A 49 18.68 0.51 -7.51
N ASN A 50 17.79 -0.46 -7.77
CA ASN A 50 17.78 -1.22 -9.03
C ASN A 50 17.47 -0.32 -10.25
N LEU A 51 16.63 0.70 -10.08
CA LEU A 51 16.29 1.64 -11.13
C LEU A 51 17.40 2.69 -11.37
N MET A 52 18.09 3.13 -10.31
CA MET A 52 19.30 3.98 -10.37
C MET A 52 20.58 3.16 -10.50
N THR A 53 20.68 2.34 -11.55
CA THR A 53 21.94 1.64 -11.86
C THR A 53 22.94 2.58 -12.53
N SER A 54 24.25 2.34 -12.36
CA SER A 54 25.34 3.16 -12.92
C SER A 54 25.29 3.37 -14.44
N LYS A 55 24.48 2.58 -15.16
CA LYS A 55 24.24 2.72 -16.61
C LYS A 55 23.14 3.72 -16.97
N ARG A 56 22.39 4.25 -15.99
CA ARG A 56 21.25 5.17 -16.16
C ARG A 56 21.45 6.48 -15.37
N THR A 57 22.59 7.13 -15.58
CA THR A 57 22.98 8.38 -14.86
C THR A 57 22.22 9.64 -15.30
N HIS A 58 21.49 9.60 -16.41
CA HIS A 58 20.79 10.77 -16.99
C HIS A 58 19.25 10.73 -16.84
N ILE A 59 18.72 10.03 -15.83
CA ILE A 59 17.28 10.06 -15.55
C ILE A 59 16.94 11.31 -14.74
N SER A 60 15.96 12.09 -15.19
CA SER A 60 15.47 13.22 -14.40
C SER A 60 14.77 12.73 -13.13
N PRO A 61 14.86 13.44 -11.99
CA PRO A 61 14.21 13.05 -10.75
C PRO A 61 12.69 12.84 -10.90
N GLU A 62 12.05 13.61 -11.78
CA GLU A 62 10.62 13.51 -12.06
C GLU A 62 10.27 12.21 -12.80
N LEU A 63 11.05 11.85 -13.83
CA LEU A 63 10.85 10.60 -14.56
C LEU A 63 11.09 9.39 -13.65
N PHE A 64 12.10 9.47 -12.79
CA PHE A 64 12.42 8.43 -11.81
C PHE A 64 11.26 8.16 -10.86
N LYS A 65 10.67 9.21 -10.28
CA LYS A 65 9.50 9.09 -9.38
C LYS A 65 8.33 8.41 -10.06
N ARG A 66 8.02 8.80 -11.30
CA ARG A 66 6.93 8.20 -12.09
C ARG A 66 7.18 6.72 -12.38
N MET A 67 8.40 6.37 -12.80
CA MET A 67 8.77 4.97 -13.04
C MET A 67 8.66 4.12 -11.77
N LEU A 68 9.13 4.63 -10.63
CA LEU A 68 9.05 3.92 -9.35
C LEU A 68 7.59 3.75 -8.90
N PHE A 69 6.77 4.80 -9.06
CA PHE A 69 5.35 4.76 -8.77
C PHE A 69 4.63 3.70 -9.62
N LEU A 70 4.85 3.70 -10.94
CA LEU A 70 4.25 2.72 -11.84
C LEU A 70 4.70 1.30 -11.50
N LYS A 71 6.00 1.07 -11.31
CA LYS A 71 6.55 -0.26 -10.95
C LYS A 71 5.92 -0.83 -9.68
N ARG A 72 5.61 0.02 -8.69
CA ARG A 72 5.02 -0.41 -7.42
C ARG A 72 3.51 -0.62 -7.48
N ASN A 73 2.82 0.07 -8.37
CA ASN A 73 1.36 0.12 -8.41
C ASN A 73 0.77 -0.51 -9.67
N ILE A 74 1.57 -1.20 -10.50
CA ILE A 74 1.14 -1.71 -11.80
C ILE A 74 -0.08 -2.65 -11.70
N ASP A 75 -0.12 -3.49 -10.66
CA ASP A 75 -1.24 -4.41 -10.43
C ASP A 75 -2.54 -3.69 -10.04
N GLN A 76 -2.43 -2.46 -9.54
CA GLN A 76 -3.55 -1.61 -9.12
C GLN A 76 -3.83 -0.48 -10.12
N TYR A 77 -3.15 -0.47 -11.27
CA TYR A 77 -3.21 0.66 -12.21
C TYR A 77 -4.66 0.96 -12.64
N GLN A 78 -5.43 -0.08 -12.96
CA GLN A 78 -6.85 0.02 -13.33
C GLN A 78 -7.72 0.62 -12.21
N ASN A 79 -7.35 0.40 -10.95
CA ASN A 79 -8.08 0.94 -9.79
C ASN A 79 -7.69 2.40 -9.48
N ILE A 80 -6.45 2.80 -9.82
CA ILE A 80 -5.91 4.15 -9.55
C ILE A 80 -6.27 5.12 -10.67
N HIS A 81 -6.38 4.64 -11.91
CA HIS A 81 -6.74 5.42 -13.08
C HIS A 81 -7.91 4.74 -13.82
N PRO A 82 -9.12 4.76 -13.26
CA PRO A 82 -10.31 4.37 -14.00
C PRO A 82 -10.48 5.35 -15.18
N GLU A 83 -10.56 4.84 -16.41
CA GLU A 83 -10.92 5.67 -17.59
C GLU A 83 -12.32 6.28 -17.46
#